data_AF-A0A7Y6CUF0-F1
#
_entry.id   AF-A0A7Y6CUF0-F1
#
_cell.length_a   1.000
_cell.length_b   1.000
_cell.length_c   1.000
_cell.angle_alpha   90.00
_cell.angle_beta   90.00
_cell.angle_gamma   90.00
#
_symmetry.space_group_name_H-M   'P 1'
#
loop_
_entity.id
_entity.type
_entity.pdbx_description
1 polymer ?
#
loop_
_entity_poly.entity_id
_entity_poly.type
_entity_poly.pdbx_seq_one_letter_code
_entity_poly.pdbx_strand_id
1 'polypeptide(L)' 'MGKLGAFLDITRVEAPERDPAKRTADYKEFVDTLPVEGLRDQGARCMECGVPFCHNGCPLGNL' A
#
# COMPACT_ATOMS: atom_id res chain seq x y z
N MET A 1 -0.71 11.14 -10.49
CA MET A 1 0.33 10.49 -9.67
C MET A 1 1.11 11.53 -8.88
N GLY A 2 1.96 11.12 -7.94
CA GLY A 2 2.89 12.02 -7.25
C GLY A 2 4.05 12.50 -8.14
N LYS A 3 5.08 13.09 -7.53
CA LYS A 3 6.33 13.46 -8.22
C LYS A 3 7.01 12.22 -8.82
N LEU A 4 7.47 12.30 -10.07
CA LEU A 4 8.30 11.24 -10.68
C LEU A 4 9.52 10.94 -9.81
N GLY A 5 9.77 9.66 -9.54
CA GLY A 5 10.87 9.22 -8.68
C GLY A 5 10.61 9.32 -7.17
N ALA A 6 9.39 9.67 -6.73
CA ALA A 6 9.07 9.78 -5.29
C ALA A 6 9.31 8.48 -4.49
N PHE A 7 9.37 7.33 -5.15
CA PHE A 7 9.73 6.05 -4.50
C PHE A 7 11.17 5.99 -3.94
N LEU A 8 12.05 6.90 -4.39
CA LEU A 8 13.41 7.07 -3.86
C LEU A 8 13.42 7.89 -2.56
N ASP A 9 12.52 8.87 -2.45
CA ASP A 9 12.45 9.81 -1.33
C ASP A 9 11.53 9.30 -0.20
N ILE A 10 10.42 8.66 -0.56
CA ILE A 10 9.40 8.15 0.37
C ILE A 10 9.66 6.67 0.59
N THR A 11 9.86 6.18 1.80
CA THR A 11 10.04 4.74 2.04
C THR A 11 8.71 3.97 2.04
N ARG A 12 8.75 2.67 1.75
CA ARG A 12 7.56 1.82 1.89
C ARG A 12 7.21 1.70 3.38
N VAL A 13 5.93 1.82 3.69
CA VAL A 13 5.38 1.63 5.04
C VAL A 13 4.27 0.59 4.96
N GLU A 14 4.27 -0.36 5.90
CA GLU A 14 3.22 -1.37 5.99
C GLU A 14 2.01 -0.83 6.75
N ALA A 15 0.85 -1.44 6.48
CA ALA A 15 -0.36 -1.15 7.23
C ALA A 15 -0.15 -1.56 8.71
N PRO A 16 -0.58 -0.75 9.70
CA PRO A 16 -0.48 -1.13 11.09
C PRO A 16 -1.29 -2.40 11.35
N GLU A 17 -0.79 -3.27 12.22
CA GLU A 17 -1.49 -4.48 12.60
C GLU A 17 -1.81 -4.48 14.09
N ARG A 18 -2.95 -5.07 14.45
CA ARG A 18 -3.30 -5.36 15.84
C ARG A 18 -2.31 -6.37 16.42
N ASP A 19 -1.98 -6.16 17.70
CA ASP A 19 -1.12 -7.05 18.49
C ASP A 19 -1.54 -8.52 18.35
N PRO A 20 -0.63 -9.42 17.92
CA PRO A 20 -0.87 -10.85 17.81
C PRO A 20 -1.52 -11.47 19.04
N ALA A 21 -1.10 -11.10 20.25
CA ALA A 21 -1.64 -11.65 21.48
C ALA A 21 -3.10 -11.23 21.73
N LYS A 22 -3.51 -10.06 21.24
CA LYS A 22 -4.87 -9.55 21.39
C LYS A 22 -5.82 -10.06 20.32
N ARG A 23 -5.32 -10.35 19.11
CA ARG A 23 -6.15 -10.82 17.99
C ARG A 23 -6.44 -12.32 17.99
N THR A 24 -5.84 -13.12 18.89
CA THR A 24 -6.19 -14.54 19.04
C THR A 24 -7.54 -14.77 19.73
N ALA A 25 -8.07 -13.75 20.42
CA ALA A 25 -9.31 -13.85 21.18
C ALA A 25 -10.58 -13.54 20.36
N ASP A 26 -10.44 -13.10 19.11
CA ASP A 26 -11.56 -12.75 18.24
C ASP A 26 -11.24 -13.00 16.75
N TYR A 27 -12.25 -12.91 15.90
CA TYR A 27 -12.13 -13.07 14.44
C TYR A 27 -12.31 -11.73 13.70
N LYS A 28 -12.05 -10.60 14.36
CA LYS A 28 -12.17 -9.28 13.71
C LYS A 28 -10.93 -9.03 12.84
N GLU A 29 -11.07 -8.09 11.91
CA GLU A 29 -9.95 -7.61 11.10
C GLU A 29 -8.78 -7.18 12.00
N PHE A 30 -7.57 -7.51 11.57
CA PHE A 30 -6.34 -7.21 12.29
C PHE A 30 -5.46 -6.19 11.57
N VAL A 31 -5.66 -5.99 10.27
CA VAL A 31 -4.95 -4.97 9.50
C VAL A 31 -5.74 -3.67 9.58
N ASP A 32 -5.12 -2.65 10.17
CA ASP A 32 -5.68 -1.31 10.23
C ASP A 32 -5.31 -0.51 8.98
N THR A 33 -6.11 0.50 8.66
CA THR A 33 -5.83 1.39 7.53
C THR A 33 -4.85 2.47 7.93
N LEU A 34 -3.86 2.77 7.08
CA LEU A 34 -2.98 3.92 7.27
C LEU A 34 -3.80 5.23 7.31
N PRO A 35 -3.37 6.24 8.07
CA PRO A 35 -3.92 7.59 7.95
C PRO A 35 -3.88 8.07 6.51
N VAL A 36 -4.83 8.94 6.12
CA VAL A 36 -4.97 9.43 4.74
C VAL A 36 -3.68 10.04 4.19
N GLU A 37 -2.91 10.73 5.04
CA GLU A 37 -1.60 11.28 4.68
C GLU A 37 -0.61 10.18 4.27
N GLY A 38 -0.48 9.13 5.08
CA GLY A 38 0.35 7.97 4.76
C GLY A 38 -0.11 7.23 3.51
N LEU A 39 -1.42 7.10 3.28
CA LEU A 39 -1.95 6.52 2.04
C LEU A 39 -1.57 7.35 0.80
N ARG A 40 -1.63 8.68 0.90
CA ARG A 40 -1.21 9.60 -0.18
C ARG A 40 0.27 9.44 -0.47
N ASP A 41 1.11 9.36 0.55
CA ASP A 41 2.55 9.16 0.38
C ASP A 41 2.86 7.80 -0.26
N GLN A 42 2.21 6.72 0.16
CA GLN A 42 2.40 5.41 -0.45
C GLN A 42 1.89 5.38 -1.90
N GLY A 43 0.77 6.04 -2.21
CA GLY A 43 0.28 6.20 -3.58
C GLY A 43 1.20 7.03 -4.48
N ALA A 44 1.86 8.04 -3.91
CA ALA A 44 2.84 8.87 -4.62
C ALA A 44 4.07 8.10 -5.10
N ARG A 45 4.37 6.93 -4.50
CA ARG A 45 5.48 6.04 -4.91
C ARG A 45 5.25 5.36 -6.26
N CYS A 46 4.05 5.42 -6.85
CA CYS A 46 3.81 4.88 -8.18
C CYS A 46 4.75 5.54 -9.21
N MET A 47 5.44 4.74 -10.01
CA MET A 47 6.48 5.20 -10.94
C MET A 47 5.93 5.71 -12.27
N GLU A 48 4.62 5.62 -12.52
CA GLU A 48 4.02 5.86 -13.86
C GLU A 48 4.77 5.10 -14.97
N CYS A 49 5.05 3.81 -14.74
CA CYS A 49 5.80 2.98 -15.69
C CYS A 49 5.16 2.99 -17.08
N GLY A 50 5.96 3.19 -18.13
CA GLY A 50 5.48 3.09 -19.52
C GLY A 50 4.97 1.69 -19.89
N VAL A 51 5.51 0.64 -19.25
CA VAL A 51 4.97 -0.73 -19.31
C VAL A 51 4.61 -1.15 -17.88
N PRO A 52 3.34 -1.01 -17.45
CA PRO A 52 2.93 -1.27 -16.07
C PRO A 52 2.76 -2.77 -15.82
N PHE A 53 3.81 -3.43 -15.31
CA PHE A 53 3.75 -4.86 -14.96
C PHE A 53 2.71 -5.18 -13.88
N CYS A 54 2.36 -4.21 -13.03
CA CYS A 54 1.28 -4.36 -12.04
C CYS A 54 -0.08 -4.68 -12.69
N HIS A 55 -0.37 -4.12 -13.87
CA HIS A 55 -1.64 -4.36 -14.56
C HIS A 55 -1.67 -5.77 -15.18
N ASN A 56 -0.55 -6.22 -15.76
CA ASN A 56 -0.41 -7.57 -16.29
C ASN A 56 -0.36 -8.65 -15.20
N GLY A 57 0.13 -8.31 -14.01
CA GLY A 57 0.18 -9.22 -12.86
C GLY A 57 -1.18 -9.41 -12.17
N CYS A 58 -2.13 -8.50 -12.38
CA CYS A 58 -3.47 -8.63 -11.82
C CYS A 58 -4.32 -9.55 -12.72
N PRO A 59 -4.80 -10.70 -12.23
CA PRO A 59 -5.59 -11.63 -13.05
C PRO A 59 -6.95 -11.06 -13.47
N LEU A 60 -7.42 -10.02 -12.79
CA LEU A 60 -8.67 -9.33 -13.11
C LEU A 60 -8.48 -8.19 -14.11
N GLY A 61 -7.24 -7.80 -14.41
CA GLY A 61 -6.95 -6.70 -15.32
C GLY A 61 -7.37 -5.32 -14.81
N ASN A 62 -7.22 -5.08 -13.49
CA ASN A 62 -7.49 -3.76 -12.92
C ASN A 62 -6.50 -2.73 -13.49
N LEU A 63 -7.05 -1.60 -13.98
CA LEU A 63 -6.33 -0.47 -14.59
C LEU A 63 -6.57 0.82 -13.81
#